data_AF-A0A0F9P4B1-F1
#
_entry.id   AF-A0A0F9P4B1-F1
#
_cell.length_a   1.000
_cell.length_b   1.000
_cell.length_c   1.000
_cell.angle_alpha   90.00
_cell.angle_beta   90.00
_cell.angle_gamma   90.00
#
_symmetry.space_group_name_H-M   'P 1'
#
loop_
_entity.id
_entity.type
_entity.pdbx_description
1 polymer ?
#
loop_
_entity_poly.entity_id
_entity_poly.type
_entity_poly.pdbx_seq_one_letter_code
_entity_poly.pdbx_strand_id
1 'polypeptide(L)'
;MTKQVASRYECKYCHQAFERETNYMRHHCDLMKRHEEIVTPVGQAAYQHYSDWMEVYKRMAPPLDTFLSSRFYKSFIKFAKYVIELNIPETSVFIRLMHERDISPTIWTNDQVYALYLEYLDHKLTPMGQAKITVNTLFKLADERGCNIEEFFTTYHPNEVLQLLRERRLSPWILLFSTQFQIMLKRCSEEQRALFEALIRPHYWRYKFEKNPKYVELMKKYVEELNI
;
A
#
# COMPACT_ATOMS: atom_id res chain seq x y z
N MET A 1 17.23 29.72 58.61
CA MET A 1 16.87 28.34 58.19
C MET A 1 16.79 28.31 56.67
N THR A 2 17.80 27.72 56.05
CA THR A 2 18.01 27.63 54.61
C THR A 2 17.04 26.61 54.02
N LYS A 3 16.10 27.04 53.16
CA LYS A 3 15.29 26.12 52.35
C LYS A 3 16.21 25.47 51.31
N GLN A 4 16.59 24.21 51.52
CA GLN A 4 17.20 23.39 50.48
C GLN A 4 16.18 23.19 49.36
N VAL A 5 16.54 23.61 48.16
CA VAL A 5 15.78 23.35 46.93
C VAL A 5 15.92 21.85 46.64
N ALA A 6 14.89 21.08 46.96
CA ALA A 6 14.82 19.68 46.57
C ALA A 6 14.81 19.60 45.04
N SER A 7 15.84 19.01 44.44
CA SER A 7 15.93 18.74 43.01
C SER A 7 14.75 17.87 42.59
N ARG A 8 13.75 18.49 41.96
CA ARG A 8 12.60 17.81 41.36
C ARG A 8 13.08 17.07 40.12
N TYR A 9 12.83 15.77 40.03
CA TYR A 9 13.09 15.02 38.81
C TYR A 9 12.03 15.38 37.78
N GLU A 10 12.40 15.89 36.60
CA GLU A 10 11.45 16.32 35.57
C GLU A 10 11.68 15.56 34.26
N CYS A 11 10.61 15.06 33.65
CA CYS A 11 10.69 14.42 32.34
C CYS A 11 10.94 15.46 31.24
N LYS A 12 12.05 15.32 30.49
CA LYS A 12 12.40 16.23 29.39
C LYS A 12 11.40 16.26 28.21
N TYR A 13 10.45 15.33 28.18
CA TYR A 13 9.47 15.20 27.08
C TYR A 13 8.09 15.73 27.46
N CYS A 14 7.53 15.28 28.58
CA CYS A 14 6.18 15.69 29.02
C CYS A 14 6.20 16.75 30.13
N HIS A 15 7.38 17.15 30.61
CA HIS A 15 7.58 18.12 31.69
C HIS A 15 6.88 17.77 33.01
N GLN A 16 6.50 16.51 33.18
CA GLN A 16 5.95 16.03 34.43
C GLN A 16 7.06 15.99 35.49
N ALA A 17 6.80 16.65 36.62
CA ALA A 17 7.70 16.64 37.77
C ALA A 17 7.37 15.45 38.70
N PHE A 18 8.40 14.87 39.28
CA PHE A 18 8.34 13.73 40.19
C PHE A 18 9.09 14.04 41.48
N GLU A 19 8.47 13.68 42.59
CA GLU A 19 9.07 13.83 43.92
C GLU A 19 10.07 12.71 44.25
N ARG A 20 9.84 11.50 43.72
CA ARG A 20 10.65 10.32 43.96
C ARG A 20 11.37 9.90 42.69
N GLU A 21 12.68 9.67 42.80
CA GLU A 21 13.52 9.17 41.71
C GLU A 21 12.99 7.85 41.13
N THR A 22 12.52 6.94 41.97
CA THR A 22 11.98 5.64 41.54
C THR A 22 10.76 5.77 40.63
N ASN A 23 9.91 6.79 40.84
CA ASN A 23 8.77 7.06 39.97
C ASN A 23 9.21 7.69 38.65
N TYR A 24 10.21 8.59 38.70
CA TYR A 24 10.83 9.17 37.51
C TYR A 24 11.48 8.08 36.63
N MET A 25 12.23 7.15 37.21
CA MET A 25 12.89 6.08 36.47
C MET A 25 11.92 5.08 35.83
N ARG A 26 10.71 4.91 36.39
CA ARG A 26 9.64 4.08 35.80
C ARG A 26 8.75 4.83 34.81
N HIS A 27 8.93 6.14 34.69
CA HIS A 27 8.08 6.96 33.84
C HIS A 27 8.35 6.66 32.36
N HIS A 28 7.28 6.40 31.61
CA HIS A 28 7.34 6.18 30.17
C HIS A 28 6.11 6.82 29.51
N CYS A 29 6.17 8.13 29.29
CA CYS A 29 5.07 8.87 28.68
C CYS A 29 4.91 8.57 27.18
N ASP A 30 3.78 9.00 26.64
CA ASP A 30 3.50 8.86 25.21
C ASP A 30 4.54 9.59 24.34
N LEU A 31 5.00 10.78 24.72
CA LEU A 31 6.03 11.49 23.94
C LEU A 31 7.36 10.72 23.92
N MET A 32 7.77 10.10 25.03
CA MET A 32 8.93 9.20 25.05
C MET A 32 8.78 8.05 24.06
N LYS A 33 7.62 7.37 24.09
CA LYS A 33 7.31 6.29 23.15
C LYS A 33 7.37 6.76 21.69
N ARG A 34 6.89 7.97 21.40
CA ARG A 34 6.98 8.55 20.04
C ARG A 34 8.42 8.82 19.63
N HIS A 35 9.26 9.37 20.51
CA HIS A 35 10.68 9.57 20.25
C HIS A 35 11.46 8.25 20.09
N GLU A 36 11.02 7.17 20.73
CA GLU A 36 11.59 5.82 20.50
C GLU A 36 11.10 5.21 19.18
N GLU A 37 9.82 5.36 18.84
CA GLU A 37 9.27 4.82 17.59
C GLU A 37 9.78 5.59 16.37
N ILE A 38 10.04 6.91 16.48
CA ILE A 38 10.45 7.74 15.34
C ILE A 38 11.80 7.35 14.76
N VAL A 39 12.73 6.83 15.57
CA VAL A 39 14.06 6.39 15.10
C VAL A 39 14.01 5.05 14.36
N THR A 40 12.88 4.34 14.41
CA THR A 40 12.69 3.10 13.65
C THR A 40 12.40 3.40 12.17
N PRO A 41 12.62 2.42 11.25
CA PRO A 41 12.27 2.60 9.85
C PRO A 41 10.80 2.99 9.61
N VAL A 42 9.88 2.43 10.39
CA VAL A 42 8.45 2.76 10.33
C VAL A 42 8.21 4.21 10.77
N GLY A 43 8.86 4.65 11.84
CA GLY A 43 8.77 6.02 12.33
C GLY A 43 9.30 7.03 11.32
N GLN A 44 10.47 6.77 10.73
CA GLN A 44 11.04 7.61 9.67
C GLN A 44 10.13 7.67 8.44
N ALA A 45 9.58 6.54 7.99
CA ALA A 45 8.62 6.50 6.90
C ALA A 45 7.34 7.32 7.21
N ALA A 46 6.82 7.23 8.44
CA ALA A 46 5.65 7.99 8.86
C ALA A 46 5.90 9.51 8.83
N TYR A 47 7.09 9.96 9.27
CA TYR A 47 7.47 11.36 9.19
C TYR A 47 7.65 11.83 7.75
N GLN A 48 8.24 11.01 6.88
CA GLN A 48 8.35 11.31 5.45
C GLN A 48 6.96 11.48 4.83
N HIS A 49 6.03 10.54 5.07
CA HIS A 49 4.67 10.63 4.55
C HIS A 49 3.90 11.84 5.10
N TYR A 50 4.12 12.22 6.36
CA TYR A 50 3.55 13.44 6.93
C TYR A 50 4.11 14.68 6.24
N SER A 51 5.40 14.69 5.94
CA SER A 51 6.06 15.78 5.22
C SER A 51 5.54 15.90 3.79
N ASP A 52 5.47 14.79 3.05
CA ASP A 52 4.87 14.73 1.71
C ASP A 52 3.43 15.27 1.72
N TRP A 53 2.63 14.89 2.73
CA TRP A 53 1.26 15.37 2.87
C TRP A 53 1.20 16.88 3.11
N MET A 54 2.10 17.44 3.92
CA MET A 54 2.18 18.89 4.17
C MET A 54 2.64 19.65 2.92
N GLU A 55 3.54 19.07 2.12
CA GLU A 55 3.98 19.65 0.84
C GLU A 55 2.85 19.73 -0.17
N VAL A 56 1.93 18.76 -0.20
CA VAL A 56 0.74 18.83 -1.07
C VAL A 56 -0.14 20.05 -0.73
N TYR A 57 -0.18 20.47 0.54
CA TYR A 57 -0.81 21.73 0.97
C TYR A 57 0.07 22.97 0.71
N LYS A 58 1.18 22.84 -0.01
CA LYS A 58 2.20 23.89 -0.24
C LYS A 58 2.75 24.47 1.08
N ARG A 59 2.81 23.64 2.12
CA ARG A 59 3.45 23.99 3.40
C ARG A 59 4.85 23.42 3.45
N MET A 60 5.74 24.11 4.16
CA MET A 60 7.08 23.58 4.40
C MET A 60 7.01 22.26 5.19
N ALA A 61 7.97 21.37 4.92
CA ALA A 61 8.17 20.16 5.71
C ALA A 61 8.30 20.55 7.21
N PRO A 62 7.38 20.11 8.07
CA PRO A 62 7.36 20.52 9.45
C PRO A 62 8.53 19.87 10.20
N PRO A 63 9.13 20.54 11.21
CA PRO A 63 10.15 19.94 12.06
C PRO A 63 9.65 18.64 12.71
N LEU A 64 10.58 17.74 13.04
CA LEU A 64 10.25 16.45 13.65
C LEU A 64 9.37 16.59 14.90
N ASP A 65 9.70 17.52 15.79
CA ASP A 65 8.94 17.74 17.03
C ASP A 65 7.48 18.18 16.77
N THR A 66 7.24 18.86 15.64
CA THR A 66 5.88 19.23 15.21
C THR A 66 5.11 17.98 14.77
N PHE A 67 5.76 17.03 14.11
CA PHE A 67 5.14 15.74 13.79
C PHE A 67 4.88 14.91 15.06
N LEU A 68 5.85 14.83 15.96
CA LEU A 68 5.75 14.07 17.21
C LEU A 68 4.60 14.55 18.10
N SER A 69 4.34 15.86 18.12
CA SER A 69 3.20 16.46 18.85
C SER A 69 1.89 16.48 18.04
N SER A 70 1.91 16.16 16.75
CA SER A 70 0.73 16.23 15.88
C SER A 70 -0.37 15.27 16.32
N ARG A 71 -1.63 15.73 16.17
CA ARG A 71 -2.82 14.88 16.31
C ARG A 71 -2.84 13.73 15.30
N PHE A 72 -2.14 13.88 14.18
CA PHE A 72 -2.08 12.89 13.11
C PHE A 72 -0.95 11.86 13.30
N TYR A 73 -0.09 11.99 14.32
CA TYR A 73 1.04 11.08 14.55
C TYR A 73 0.63 9.60 14.44
N LYS A 74 -0.39 9.19 15.18
CA LYS A 74 -0.87 7.79 15.18
C LYS A 74 -1.39 7.35 13.82
N SER A 75 -2.06 8.24 13.09
CA SER A 75 -2.57 7.96 11.74
C SER A 75 -1.44 7.71 10.75
N PHE A 76 -0.38 8.51 10.79
CA PHE A 76 0.77 8.34 9.89
C PHE A 76 1.64 7.13 10.26
N ILE A 77 1.79 6.81 11.56
CA ILE A 77 2.42 5.54 11.97
C ILE A 77 1.62 4.34 11.44
N LYS A 78 0.29 4.38 11.57
CA LYS A 78 -0.58 3.31 11.05
C LYS A 78 -0.48 3.22 9.53
N PHE A 79 -0.45 4.36 8.84
CA PHE A 79 -0.29 4.41 7.39
C PHE A 79 1.07 3.89 6.93
N ALA A 80 2.18 4.24 7.60
CA ALA A 80 3.51 3.70 7.27
C ALA A 80 3.56 2.17 7.39
N LYS A 81 2.97 1.60 8.46
CA LYS A 81 2.83 0.14 8.62
C LYS A 81 2.00 -0.45 7.47
N TYR A 82 0.88 0.19 7.12
CA TYR A 82 0.00 -0.22 6.04
C TYR A 82 0.67 -0.19 4.66
N VAL A 83 1.48 0.84 4.37
CA VAL A 83 2.26 0.97 3.13
C VAL A 83 3.26 -0.17 3.00
N ILE A 84 3.97 -0.50 4.08
CA ILE A 84 4.94 -1.60 4.12
C ILE A 84 4.25 -2.95 3.94
N GLU A 85 3.17 -3.19 4.70
CA GLU A 85 2.42 -4.45 4.67
C GLU A 85 1.83 -4.76 3.29
N LEU A 86 1.22 -3.75 2.65
CA LEU A 86 0.59 -3.92 1.34
C LEU A 86 1.53 -3.64 0.17
N ASN A 87 2.77 -3.27 0.44
CA ASN A 87 3.75 -2.83 -0.54
C ASN A 87 3.16 -1.82 -1.54
N ILE A 88 2.55 -0.75 -1.01
CA ILE A 88 1.83 0.23 -1.81
C ILE A 88 2.80 0.92 -2.76
N PRO A 89 2.62 0.82 -4.09
CA PRO A 89 3.48 1.51 -5.04
C PRO A 89 3.16 3.01 -5.01
N GLU A 90 4.17 3.86 -5.24
CA GLU A 90 3.99 5.30 -5.46
C GLU A 90 3.21 6.00 -4.33
N THR A 91 3.66 5.87 -3.07
CA THR A 91 2.96 6.45 -1.90
C THR A 91 2.70 7.96 -2.02
N SER A 92 3.55 8.71 -2.71
CA SER A 92 3.34 10.14 -2.99
C SER A 92 2.08 10.39 -3.84
N VAL A 93 1.78 9.49 -4.78
CA VAL A 93 0.55 9.52 -5.60
C VAL A 93 -0.66 9.23 -4.73
N PHE A 94 -0.56 8.27 -3.81
CA PHE A 94 -1.62 7.99 -2.83
C PHE A 94 -1.94 9.24 -2.02
N ILE A 95 -0.94 9.85 -1.40
CA ILE A 95 -1.10 11.04 -0.54
C ILE A 95 -1.73 12.20 -1.31
N ARG A 96 -1.28 12.45 -2.54
CA ARG A 96 -1.85 13.49 -3.40
C ARG A 96 -3.31 13.21 -3.75
N LEU A 97 -3.65 11.96 -4.11
CA LEU A 97 -5.04 11.59 -4.38
C LEU A 97 -5.92 11.80 -3.14
N MET A 98 -5.44 11.42 -1.96
CA MET A 98 -6.19 11.63 -0.72
C MET A 98 -6.46 13.11 -0.44
N HIS A 99 -5.47 13.96 -0.70
CA HIS A 99 -5.65 15.40 -0.63
C HIS A 99 -6.67 15.92 -1.66
N GLU A 100 -6.56 15.51 -2.94
CA GLU A 100 -7.50 15.91 -4.00
C GLU A 100 -8.95 15.50 -3.70
N ARG A 101 -9.14 14.42 -2.94
CA ARG A 101 -10.46 13.90 -2.54
C ARG A 101 -10.90 14.31 -1.13
N ASP A 102 -10.13 15.17 -0.46
CA ASP A 102 -10.37 15.63 0.92
C ASP A 102 -10.56 14.47 1.94
N ILE A 103 -9.77 13.40 1.79
CA ILE A 103 -9.82 12.21 2.64
C ILE A 103 -8.80 12.36 3.78
N SER A 104 -9.29 12.41 5.02
CA SER A 104 -8.45 12.53 6.22
C SER A 104 -7.50 11.33 6.44
N PRO A 105 -6.24 11.56 6.88
CA PRO A 105 -5.29 10.51 7.24
C PRO A 105 -5.81 9.47 8.23
N THR A 106 -6.82 9.83 9.03
CA THR A 106 -7.45 8.94 10.02
C THR A 106 -8.08 7.69 9.39
N ILE A 107 -8.48 7.74 8.12
CA ILE A 107 -9.15 6.63 7.42
C ILE A 107 -8.36 6.07 6.23
N TRP A 108 -7.11 6.50 6.00
CA TRP A 108 -6.31 6.07 4.85
C TRP A 108 -6.07 4.56 4.76
N THR A 109 -6.11 3.88 5.90
CA THR A 109 -5.92 2.43 5.98
C THR A 109 -7.21 1.64 5.74
N ASN A 110 -8.32 2.29 5.42
CA ASN A 110 -9.58 1.61 5.15
C ASN A 110 -9.58 1.04 3.74
N ASP A 111 -10.14 -0.16 3.57
CA ASP A 111 -10.16 -0.87 2.29
C ASP A 111 -10.84 -0.07 1.18
N GLN A 112 -11.88 0.69 1.50
CA GLN A 112 -12.56 1.56 0.53
C GLN A 112 -11.65 2.68 0.00
N VAL A 113 -10.79 3.25 0.87
CA VAL A 113 -9.84 4.29 0.46
C VAL A 113 -8.75 3.71 -0.41
N TYR A 114 -8.27 2.52 -0.05
CA TYR A 114 -7.29 1.84 -0.89
C TYR A 114 -7.87 1.38 -2.23
N ALA A 115 -9.12 0.90 -2.26
CA ALA A 115 -9.84 0.60 -3.48
C ALA A 115 -9.96 1.84 -4.39
N LEU A 116 -10.28 3.01 -3.83
CA LEU A 116 -10.28 4.28 -4.56
C LEU A 116 -8.90 4.61 -5.15
N TYR A 117 -7.82 4.37 -4.39
CA TYR A 117 -6.46 4.56 -4.89
C TYR A 117 -6.13 3.65 -6.07
N LEU A 118 -6.46 2.37 -5.95
CA LEU A 118 -6.31 1.43 -7.06
C LEU A 118 -7.15 1.85 -8.26
N GLU A 119 -8.38 2.30 -8.04
CA GLU A 119 -9.25 2.76 -9.11
C GLU A 119 -8.64 3.99 -9.81
N TYR A 120 -8.05 4.92 -9.07
CA TYR A 120 -7.34 6.06 -9.64
C TYR A 120 -6.12 5.65 -10.47
N LEU A 121 -5.32 4.70 -9.97
CA LEU A 121 -4.20 4.13 -10.75
C LEU A 121 -4.72 3.43 -12.00
N ASP A 122 -5.82 2.70 -11.87
CA ASP A 122 -6.49 2.01 -12.96
C ASP A 122 -7.04 2.99 -13.98
N HIS A 123 -7.68 4.10 -13.57
CA HIS A 123 -8.31 5.10 -14.45
C HIS A 123 -7.31 5.85 -15.34
N LYS A 124 -6.02 5.83 -15.03
CA LYS A 124 -5.01 6.25 -16.02
C LYS A 124 -5.09 5.44 -17.31
N LEU A 125 -5.66 4.23 -17.27
CA LEU A 125 -5.81 3.30 -18.39
C LEU A 125 -7.21 2.66 -18.39
N THR A 126 -7.98 2.88 -19.47
CA THR A 126 -9.29 2.23 -19.63
C THR A 126 -9.19 0.70 -19.49
N PRO A 127 -10.28 -0.04 -19.15
CA PRO A 127 -10.26 -1.51 -19.14
C PRO A 127 -9.66 -2.11 -20.42
N MET A 128 -9.98 -1.50 -21.57
CA MET A 128 -9.40 -1.85 -22.86
C MET A 128 -7.89 -1.58 -22.93
N GLY A 129 -7.42 -0.44 -22.42
CA GLY A 129 -6.00 -0.13 -22.34
C GLY A 129 -5.23 -1.15 -21.50
N GLN A 130 -5.77 -1.55 -20.35
CA GLN A 130 -5.17 -2.58 -19.50
C GLN A 130 -5.16 -3.96 -20.16
N ALA A 131 -6.24 -4.32 -20.84
CA ALA A 131 -6.31 -5.54 -21.63
C ALA A 131 -5.26 -5.54 -22.74
N LYS A 132 -5.16 -4.45 -23.51
CA LYS A 132 -4.16 -4.30 -24.58
C LYS A 132 -2.73 -4.46 -24.05
N ILE A 133 -2.40 -3.85 -22.91
CA ILE A 133 -1.08 -4.02 -22.27
C ILE A 133 -0.83 -5.49 -21.90
N THR A 134 -1.85 -6.15 -21.35
CA THR A 134 -1.77 -7.57 -20.97
C THR A 134 -1.53 -8.44 -22.19
N VAL A 135 -2.36 -8.31 -23.23
CA VAL A 135 -2.25 -9.07 -24.47
C VAL A 135 -0.89 -8.86 -25.13
N ASN A 136 -0.46 -7.60 -25.31
CA ASN A 136 0.85 -7.29 -25.87
C ASN A 136 1.99 -7.86 -25.03
N THR A 137 1.85 -7.86 -23.70
CA THR A 137 2.84 -8.46 -22.81
C THR A 137 2.91 -9.97 -22.99
N LEU A 138 1.77 -10.65 -23.09
CA LEU A 138 1.70 -12.10 -23.30
C LEU A 138 2.35 -12.48 -24.64
N PHE A 139 1.97 -11.83 -25.74
CA PHE A 139 2.58 -12.05 -27.07
C PHE A 139 4.10 -11.86 -27.02
N LYS A 140 4.56 -10.69 -26.53
CA LYS A 140 5.99 -10.39 -26.47
C LYS A 140 6.78 -11.43 -25.69
N LEU A 141 6.27 -11.83 -24.53
CA LEU A 141 6.95 -12.77 -23.66
C LEU A 141 6.92 -14.20 -24.21
N ALA A 142 5.81 -14.61 -24.83
CA ALA A 142 5.69 -15.90 -25.52
C ALA A 142 6.70 -15.99 -26.68
N ASP A 143 6.79 -14.93 -27.50
CA ASP A 143 7.74 -14.82 -28.61
C ASP A 143 9.20 -14.87 -28.11
N GLU A 144 9.53 -14.11 -27.05
CA GLU A 144 10.87 -14.10 -26.44
C GLU A 144 11.30 -15.48 -25.92
N ARG A 145 10.34 -16.31 -25.51
CA ARG A 145 10.59 -17.65 -24.95
C ARG A 145 10.36 -18.78 -25.95
N GLY A 146 9.89 -18.47 -27.15
CA GLY A 146 9.59 -19.44 -28.20
C GLY A 146 8.46 -20.41 -27.86
N CYS A 147 7.47 -19.97 -27.06
CA CYS A 147 6.27 -20.76 -26.74
C CYS A 147 5.00 -20.13 -27.30
N ASN A 148 3.92 -20.90 -27.34
CA ASN A 148 2.61 -20.35 -27.71
C ASN A 148 2.00 -19.60 -26.52
N ILE A 149 1.12 -18.62 -26.78
CA ILE A 149 0.45 -17.84 -25.72
C ILE A 149 -0.40 -18.73 -24.80
N GLU A 150 -1.06 -19.73 -25.36
CA GLU A 150 -1.85 -20.72 -24.60
C GLU A 150 -1.00 -21.48 -23.56
N GLU A 151 0.31 -21.58 -23.81
CA GLU A 151 1.28 -22.22 -22.92
C GLU A 151 1.93 -21.23 -21.95
N PHE A 152 1.57 -19.94 -21.99
CA PHE A 152 2.21 -18.92 -21.16
C PHE A 152 2.14 -19.27 -19.67
N PHE A 153 0.94 -19.58 -19.15
CA PHE A 153 0.76 -19.90 -17.73
C PHE A 153 1.19 -21.32 -17.34
N THR A 154 1.52 -22.17 -18.30
CA THR A 154 2.15 -23.47 -18.01
C THR A 154 3.68 -23.38 -18.03
N THR A 155 4.24 -22.45 -18.81
CA THR A 155 5.67 -22.26 -19.02
C THR A 155 6.31 -21.30 -18.03
N TYR A 156 5.63 -20.20 -17.69
CA TYR A 156 6.16 -19.19 -16.76
C TYR A 156 6.02 -19.61 -15.30
N HIS A 157 7.05 -19.32 -14.50
CA HIS A 157 6.99 -19.58 -13.07
C HIS A 157 6.03 -18.59 -12.38
N PRO A 158 5.24 -19.00 -11.35
CA PRO A 158 4.30 -18.11 -10.66
C PRO A 158 4.92 -16.80 -10.13
N ASN A 159 6.18 -16.85 -9.68
CA ASN A 159 6.91 -15.64 -9.25
C ASN A 159 7.15 -14.63 -10.38
N GLU A 160 7.34 -15.10 -11.62
CA GLU A 160 7.46 -14.21 -12.80
C GLU A 160 6.12 -13.53 -13.08
N VAL A 161 5.01 -14.27 -12.99
CA VAL A 161 3.66 -13.72 -13.17
C VAL A 161 3.31 -12.71 -12.06
N LEU A 162 3.68 -13.01 -10.80
CA LEU A 162 3.56 -12.05 -9.69
C LEU A 162 4.32 -10.75 -9.97
N GLN A 163 5.52 -10.84 -10.52
CA GLN A 163 6.31 -9.67 -10.88
C GLN A 163 5.63 -8.85 -11.98
N LEU A 164 5.10 -9.48 -13.02
CA LEU A 164 4.38 -8.79 -14.09
C LEU A 164 3.08 -8.12 -13.59
N LEU A 165 2.39 -8.72 -12.61
CA LEU A 165 1.24 -8.10 -11.93
C LEU A 165 1.66 -6.86 -11.12
N ARG A 166 2.78 -6.93 -10.39
CA ARG A 166 3.35 -5.77 -9.68
C ARG A 166 3.68 -4.63 -10.64
N GLU A 167 4.29 -4.96 -11.77
CA GLU A 167 4.64 -4.02 -12.85
C GLU A 167 3.44 -3.53 -13.66
N ARG A 168 2.22 -4.00 -13.36
CA ARG A 168 0.97 -3.69 -14.09
C ARG A 168 1.03 -4.03 -15.59
N ARG A 169 1.86 -5.00 -15.94
CA ARG A 169 1.97 -5.55 -17.29
C ARG A 169 0.95 -6.65 -17.56
N LEU A 170 0.44 -7.28 -16.50
CA LEU A 170 -0.73 -8.15 -16.56
C LEU A 170 -1.87 -7.56 -15.74
N SER A 171 -3.07 -7.57 -16.29
CA SER A 171 -4.28 -7.03 -15.66
C SER A 171 -5.23 -8.13 -15.21
N PRO A 172 -5.80 -8.04 -14.00
CA PRO A 172 -6.87 -8.93 -13.56
C PRO A 172 -8.11 -8.91 -14.45
N TRP A 173 -8.31 -7.87 -15.28
CA TRP A 173 -9.33 -7.85 -16.33
C TRP A 173 -9.24 -9.06 -17.28
N ILE A 174 -8.05 -9.59 -17.53
CA ILE A 174 -7.82 -10.78 -18.34
C ILE A 174 -7.58 -12.00 -17.45
N LEU A 175 -6.67 -11.88 -16.47
CA LEU A 175 -6.22 -13.02 -15.67
C LEU A 175 -7.36 -13.73 -14.93
N LEU A 176 -8.32 -12.98 -14.38
CA LEU A 176 -9.39 -13.58 -13.57
C LEU A 176 -10.41 -14.39 -14.38
N PHE A 177 -10.41 -14.26 -15.71
CA PHE A 177 -11.22 -15.09 -16.60
C PHE A 177 -10.42 -16.20 -17.29
N SER A 178 -9.08 -16.13 -17.24
CA SER A 178 -8.17 -17.11 -17.84
C SER A 178 -8.17 -18.44 -17.11
N THR A 179 -8.47 -19.52 -17.83
CA THR A 179 -8.53 -20.88 -17.25
C THR A 179 -7.15 -21.42 -16.89
N GLN A 180 -6.14 -21.13 -17.71
CA GLN A 180 -4.75 -21.51 -17.49
C GLN A 180 -4.16 -20.77 -16.29
N PHE A 181 -4.52 -19.49 -16.09
CA PHE A 181 -4.13 -18.76 -14.87
C PHE A 181 -4.74 -19.39 -13.61
N GLN A 182 -6.02 -19.78 -13.65
CA GLN A 182 -6.64 -20.51 -12.52
C GLN A 182 -5.94 -21.86 -12.26
N ILE A 183 -5.49 -22.55 -13.30
CA ILE A 183 -4.70 -23.79 -13.17
C ILE A 183 -3.33 -23.50 -12.55
N MET A 184 -2.65 -22.42 -12.95
CA MET A 184 -1.39 -21.98 -12.34
C MET A 184 -1.57 -21.71 -10.84
N LEU A 185 -2.62 -20.97 -10.45
CA LEU A 185 -2.89 -20.65 -9.04
C LEU A 185 -3.06 -21.92 -8.19
N LYS A 186 -3.66 -22.98 -8.73
CA LYS A 186 -3.77 -24.28 -8.05
C LYS A 186 -2.43 -24.96 -7.82
N ARG A 187 -1.40 -24.67 -8.61
CA ARG A 187 -0.04 -25.22 -8.45
C ARG A 187 0.85 -24.37 -7.53
N CYS A 188 0.42 -23.15 -7.21
CA CYS A 188 1.17 -22.24 -6.34
C CYS A 188 1.21 -22.73 -4.89
N SER A 189 2.29 -22.41 -4.17
CA SER A 189 2.38 -22.58 -2.72
C SER A 189 1.40 -21.64 -1.99
N GLU A 190 1.19 -21.87 -0.70
CA GLU A 190 0.31 -21.00 0.12
C GLU A 190 0.82 -19.56 0.15
N GLU A 191 2.13 -19.36 0.26
CA GLU A 191 2.76 -18.03 0.27
C GLU A 191 2.56 -17.33 -1.08
N GLN A 192 2.75 -18.04 -2.19
CA GLN A 192 2.52 -17.49 -3.53
C GLN A 192 1.05 -17.11 -3.72
N ARG A 193 0.11 -17.95 -3.29
CA ARG A 193 -1.32 -17.64 -3.34
C ARG A 193 -1.66 -16.40 -2.51
N ALA A 194 -1.09 -16.27 -1.31
CA ALA A 194 -1.26 -15.07 -0.49
C ALA A 194 -0.73 -13.81 -1.20
N LEU A 195 0.40 -13.90 -1.91
CA LEU A 195 0.92 -12.78 -2.71
C LEU A 195 -0.01 -12.42 -3.89
N PHE A 196 -0.55 -13.41 -4.60
CA PHE A 196 -1.54 -13.17 -5.65
C PHE A 196 -2.80 -12.52 -5.08
N GLU A 197 -3.31 -13.02 -3.96
CA GLU A 197 -4.48 -12.47 -3.28
C GLU A 197 -4.27 -11.00 -2.88
N ALA A 198 -3.10 -10.68 -2.31
CA ALA A 198 -2.75 -9.32 -1.89
C ALA A 198 -2.63 -8.34 -3.07
N LEU A 199 -2.11 -8.81 -4.22
CA LEU A 199 -1.94 -7.99 -5.42
C LEU A 199 -3.23 -7.84 -6.23
N ILE A 200 -3.97 -8.93 -6.42
CA ILE A 200 -5.19 -8.96 -7.22
C ILE A 200 -6.32 -8.34 -6.40
N ARG A 201 -6.54 -8.79 -5.17
CA ARG A 201 -7.70 -8.45 -4.32
C ARG A 201 -9.02 -8.81 -5.00
N PRO A 202 -9.37 -10.10 -5.06
CA PRO A 202 -10.57 -10.58 -5.74
C PRO A 202 -11.87 -9.88 -5.31
N HIS A 203 -11.99 -9.47 -4.04
CA HIS A 203 -13.13 -8.71 -3.56
C HIS A 203 -13.32 -7.36 -4.27
N TYR A 204 -12.22 -6.63 -4.51
CA TYR A 204 -12.26 -5.37 -5.28
C TYR A 204 -12.67 -5.62 -6.73
N TRP A 205 -12.10 -6.65 -7.36
CA TRP A 205 -12.42 -6.98 -8.75
C TRP A 205 -13.83 -7.49 -8.94
N ARG A 206 -14.39 -8.22 -7.97
CA ARG A 206 -15.81 -8.61 -7.99
C ARG A 206 -16.70 -7.38 -8.14
N TYR A 207 -16.53 -6.38 -7.28
CA TYR A 207 -17.27 -5.13 -7.36
C TYR A 207 -17.03 -4.40 -8.69
N LYS A 208 -15.77 -4.34 -9.15
CA LYS A 208 -15.41 -3.67 -10.40
C LYS A 208 -16.05 -4.32 -11.63
N PHE A 209 -16.09 -5.65 -11.68
CA PHE A 209 -16.74 -6.42 -12.74
C PHE A 209 -18.26 -6.23 -12.74
N GLU A 210 -18.90 -6.25 -11.56
CA GLU A 210 -20.33 -5.97 -11.42
C GLU A 210 -20.72 -4.60 -11.97
N LYS A 211 -19.86 -3.58 -11.78
CA LYS A 211 -20.08 -2.23 -12.31
C LYS A 211 -19.82 -2.08 -13.81
N ASN A 212 -19.18 -3.06 -14.45
CA ASN A 212 -18.67 -2.95 -15.81
C ASN A 212 -18.97 -4.20 -16.67
N PRO A 213 -20.24 -4.67 -16.75
CA PRO A 213 -20.57 -5.95 -17.37
C PRO A 213 -20.22 -6.02 -18.86
N LYS A 214 -20.32 -4.89 -19.59
CA LYS A 214 -19.93 -4.84 -21.01
C LYS A 214 -18.46 -5.17 -21.24
N TYR A 215 -17.58 -4.68 -20.36
CA TYR A 215 -16.15 -4.97 -20.46
C TYR A 215 -15.86 -6.40 -20.04
N VAL A 216 -16.56 -6.94 -19.04
CA VAL A 216 -16.43 -8.36 -18.63
C VAL A 216 -16.68 -9.30 -19.82
N GLU A 217 -17.77 -9.10 -20.56
CA GLU A 217 -18.07 -9.94 -21.73
C GLU A 217 -17.01 -9.83 -22.83
N LEU A 218 -16.43 -8.65 -23.01
CA LEU A 218 -15.33 -8.48 -23.95
C LEU A 218 -14.04 -9.17 -23.48
N MET A 219 -13.70 -9.07 -22.19
CA MET A 219 -12.51 -9.73 -21.66
C MET A 219 -12.59 -11.25 -21.74
N LYS A 220 -13.78 -11.82 -21.50
CA LYS A 220 -14.01 -13.25 -21.70
C LYS A 220 -13.75 -13.68 -23.14
N LYS A 221 -14.22 -12.89 -24.12
CA LYS A 221 -13.94 -13.15 -25.55
C LYS A 221 -12.46 -13.12 -25.86
N TYR A 222 -11.72 -12.13 -25.35
CA TYR A 222 -10.27 -12.09 -25.55
C TYR A 222 -9.56 -13.28 -24.92
N VAL A 223 -9.96 -13.68 -23.73
CA VAL A 223 -9.40 -14.88 -23.09
C VAL A 223 -9.67 -16.14 -23.91
N GLU A 224 -10.88 -16.29 -24.44
CA GLU A 224 -11.27 -17.41 -25.31
C GLU A 224 -10.48 -17.41 -26.63
N GLU A 225 -10.34 -16.26 -27.30
CA GLU A 225 -9.57 -16.11 -28.53
C GLU A 225 -8.07 -16.39 -28.34
N LEU A 226 -7.53 -16.06 -27.16
CA LEU A 226 -6.13 -16.31 -26.81
C LEU A 226 -5.89 -17.73 -26.27
N ASN A 227 -6.94 -18.49 -26.00
CA ASN A 227 -6.91 -19.83 -25.40
C ASN A 227 -6.14 -19.89 -24.07
N ILE A 228 -6.32 -18.88 -23.22
CA ILE A 228 -5.66 -18.77 -21.90
C ILE A 228 -6.58 -18.98 -20.71
#